data_AF-S4P573-F1
#
_entry.id   AF-S4P573-F1
#
_cell.length_a   1.000
_cell.length_b   1.000
_cell.length_c   1.000
_cell.angle_alpha   90.00
_cell.angle_beta   90.00
_cell.angle_gamma   90.00
#
_symmetry.space_group_name_H-M   'P 1'
#
loop_
_entity.id
_entity.type
_entity.pdbx_description
1 polymer ?
#
loop_
_entity_poly.entity_id
_entity_poly.type
_entity_poly.pdbx_seq_one_letter_code
_entity_poly.pdbx_strand_id
1 'polypeptide(L)'
;MYLSIYVNSPHRKYQRIIYRSSPKDPLEMYEFTRVTFGLRSSPFLALRTLRQLASDERQQWPLAASVVERDVYMDDLASSASSLDE
;
A
#
# COMPACT_ATOMS: atom_id res chain seq x y z
N MET A 1 2.02 -3.70 1.73
CA MET A 1 1.29 -3.10 0.60
C MET A 1 1.65 -1.62 0.42
N TYR A 2 1.28 -0.71 1.34
CA TYR A 2 1.49 0.75 1.21
C TYR A 2 2.96 1.14 0.95
N LEU A 3 3.87 0.73 1.83
CA LEU A 3 5.29 1.10 1.75
C LEU A 3 6.04 0.47 0.56
N SER A 4 5.38 -0.33 -0.28
CA SER A 4 5.96 -0.88 -1.50
C SER A 4 5.79 0.04 -2.71
N ILE A 5 5.07 1.16 -2.56
CA ILE A 5 4.72 2.08 -3.65
C ILE A 5 5.48 3.38 -3.48
N TYR A 6 6.34 3.72 -4.45
CA TYR A 6 7.07 4.99 -4.44
C TYR A 6 6.17 6.17 -4.76
N VAL A 7 6.40 7.26 -4.03
CA VAL A 7 5.76 8.56 -4.27
C VAL A 7 6.66 9.36 -5.20
N ASN A 8 6.07 9.92 -6.25
CA ASN A 8 6.77 10.79 -7.18
C ASN A 8 7.39 11.98 -6.42
N SER A 9 8.66 12.29 -6.70
CA SER A 9 9.46 13.28 -5.96
C SER A 9 8.75 14.64 -5.75
N PRO A 10 8.05 15.24 -6.74
CA PRO A 10 7.33 16.49 -6.55
C PRO A 10 6.17 16.42 -5.53
N HIS A 11 5.66 15.22 -5.23
CA HIS A 11 4.54 15.00 -4.31
C HIS A 11 4.98 14.63 -2.89
N ARG A 12 6.26 14.29 -2.66
CA ARG A 12 6.77 13.90 -1.32
C ARG A 12 6.64 15.01 -0.29
N LYS A 13 6.71 16.27 -0.73
CA LYS A 13 6.47 17.46 0.11
C LYS A 13 5.11 17.48 0.81
N TYR A 14 4.11 16.79 0.27
CA TYR A 14 2.76 16.69 0.87
C TYR A 14 2.67 15.60 1.95
N GLN A 15 3.74 14.84 2.17
CA GLN A 15 3.87 13.79 3.18
C GLN A 15 5.02 14.12 4.14
N ARG A 16 5.19 15.41 4.45
CA ARG A 16 6.20 15.87 5.42
C ARG A 16 5.72 15.65 6.84
N ILE A 17 6.64 15.23 7.68
CA ILE A 17 6.45 15.21 9.13
C ILE A 17 7.52 16.04 9.80
N ILE A 18 7.19 16.58 10.97
CA ILE A 18 8.13 17.22 11.86
C ILE A 18 8.36 16.27 13.02
N TYR A 19 9.63 16.02 13.36
CA TYR A 19 10.02 15.14 14.44
C TYR A 19 11.16 15.76 15.24
N ARG A 20 11.21 15.42 16.53
CA ARG A 20 12.34 15.65 17.43
C ARG A 20 12.32 14.56 18.51
N SER A 21 13.48 14.11 18.96
CA SER A 21 13.57 13.04 19.97
C SER A 21 13.34 13.56 21.39
N SER A 22 13.81 14.77 21.69
CA SER A 22 13.61 15.46 22.98
C SER A 22 13.05 16.87 22.77
N PRO A 23 12.32 17.45 23.74
CA PRO A 23 11.86 18.83 23.68
C PRO A 23 12.97 19.89 23.51
N LYS A 24 14.21 19.53 23.85
CA LYS A 24 15.39 20.40 23.71
C LYS A 24 16.05 20.33 22.34
N ASP A 25 15.76 19.28 21.56
CA ASP A 25 16.36 19.09 20.25
C ASP A 25 15.70 20.01 19.22
N PRO A 26 16.44 20.45 18.19
CA PRO A 26 15.85 21.18 17.08
C PRO A 26 14.75 20.34 16.40
N LEU A 27 13.74 21.00 15.84
CA LEU A 27 12.75 20.34 15.02
C LEU A 27 13.38 19.94 13.68
N GLU A 28 13.22 18.67 13.33
CA GLU A 28 13.67 18.13 12.06
C GLU A 28 12.49 17.86 11.15
N MET A 29 12.68 18.03 9.84
CA MET A 29 11.66 17.79 8.83
C MET A 29 12.05 16.57 8.00
N TYR A 30 11.12 15.63 7.91
CA TYR A 30 11.29 14.41 7.12
C TYR A 30 10.24 14.32 6.02
N GLU A 31 10.60 13.70 4.91
CA GLU A 31 9.69 13.42 3.80
C GLU A 31 9.56 11.91 3.60
N PHE A 32 8.32 11.41 3.60
CA PHE A 32 8.10 10.03 3.17
C PHE A 32 8.30 9.89 1.66
N THR A 33 9.04 8.86 1.26
CA THR A 33 9.32 8.55 -0.15
C THR A 33 8.36 7.54 -0.75
N ARG A 34 7.49 6.95 0.08
CA ARG A 34 6.57 5.86 -0.23
C ARG A 34 5.19 6.18 0.32
N VAL A 35 4.15 5.56 -0.25
CA VAL A 35 2.77 5.72 0.23
C VAL A 35 2.69 5.23 1.68
N THR A 36 2.24 6.10 2.59
CA THR A 36 2.17 5.79 4.03
C THR A 36 0.78 5.41 4.50
N PHE A 37 0.68 4.96 5.74
CA PHE A 37 -0.58 4.81 6.46
C PHE A 37 -1.22 6.18 6.76
N GLY A 38 -2.52 6.20 7.04
CA GLY A 38 -3.22 7.39 7.55
C GLY A 38 -3.62 8.44 6.51
N LEU A 39 -3.14 8.35 5.27
CA LEU A 39 -3.64 9.21 4.19
C LEU A 39 -4.93 8.63 3.61
N ARG A 40 -5.92 9.49 3.33
CA ARG A 40 -7.20 9.09 2.73
C ARG A 40 -7.02 8.38 1.38
N SER A 41 -5.98 8.74 0.62
CA SER A 41 -5.71 8.16 -0.71
C SER A 41 -4.95 6.83 -0.66
N SER A 42 -4.26 6.50 0.45
CA SER A 42 -3.38 5.34 0.52
C SER A 42 -4.09 4.00 0.26
N PRO A 43 -5.28 3.73 0.82
CA PRO A 43 -6.01 2.50 0.54
C PRO A 43 -6.32 2.33 -0.95
N PHE A 44 -6.80 3.40 -1.60
CA PHE A 44 -7.08 3.37 -3.03
C PHE A 44 -5.83 3.12 -3.87
N LEU A 45 -4.74 3.85 -3.62
CA LEU A 45 -3.49 3.70 -4.38
C LEU A 45 -2.94 2.28 -4.27
N ALA A 46 -3.04 1.70 -3.08
CA ALA A 46 -2.51 0.37 -2.81
C ALA A 46 -3.39 -0.73 -3.40
N LEU A 47 -4.70 -0.67 -3.22
CA LEU A 47 -5.65 -1.59 -3.85
C LEU A 47 -5.58 -1.51 -5.37
N ARG A 48 -5.48 -0.31 -5.94
CA ARG A 48 -5.36 -0.14 -7.39
C ARG A 48 -4.05 -0.73 -7.92
N THR A 49 -2.96 -0.64 -7.17
CA THR A 49 -1.68 -1.27 -7.54
C THR A 49 -1.80 -2.78 -7.53
N LEU A 50 -2.39 -3.37 -6.48
CA LEU A 50 -2.63 -4.82 -6.41
C LEU A 50 -3.52 -5.32 -7.56
N ARG A 51 -4.59 -4.59 -7.89
CA ARG A 51 -5.45 -4.94 -9.03
C ARG A 51 -4.73 -4.84 -10.37
N GLN A 52 -3.78 -3.91 -10.53
CA GLN A 52 -2.94 -3.90 -11.74
C GLN A 52 -2.10 -5.16 -11.83
N LEU A 53 -1.41 -5.49 -10.72
CA LEU A 53 -0.54 -6.64 -10.66
C LEU A 53 -1.31 -7.93 -10.92
N ALA A 54 -2.51 -8.08 -10.36
CA ALA A 54 -3.40 -9.19 -10.63
C ALA A 54 -3.77 -9.30 -12.13
N SER A 55 -4.05 -8.18 -12.78
CA SER A 55 -4.34 -8.14 -14.22
C SER A 55 -3.12 -8.51 -15.07
N ASP A 56 -1.95 -7.98 -14.73
CA ASP A 56 -0.71 -8.18 -15.49
C ASP A 56 -0.24 -9.64 -15.37
N GLU A 57 -0.35 -10.22 -14.18
CA GLU A 57 0.14 -11.57 -13.87
C GLU A 57 -0.93 -12.67 -14.02
N ARG A 58 -2.15 -12.31 -14.44
CA ARG A 58 -3.30 -13.22 -14.51
C ARG A 58 -3.01 -14.48 -15.34
N GLN A 59 -2.28 -14.33 -16.44
CA GLN A 59 -1.97 -15.46 -17.32
C GLN A 59 -1.16 -16.54 -16.59
N GLN A 60 -0.24 -16.12 -15.72
CA GLN A 60 0.59 -17.04 -14.96
C GLN A 60 -0.11 -17.52 -13.68
N TRP A 61 -0.90 -16.64 -13.04
CA TRP A 61 -1.51 -16.90 -11.72
C TRP A 61 -3.01 -16.58 -11.69
N PRO A 62 -3.86 -17.31 -12.45
CA PRO A 62 -5.27 -16.95 -12.62
C PRO A 62 -6.08 -17.03 -11.31
N LEU A 63 -5.78 -18.00 -10.45
CA LEU A 63 -6.45 -18.14 -9.15
C LEU A 63 -6.08 -16.98 -8.21
N ALA A 64 -4.79 -16.69 -8.06
CA ALA A 64 -4.32 -15.60 -7.21
C ALA A 64 -4.85 -14.23 -7.70
N ALA A 65 -4.86 -14.00 -9.02
CA ALA A 65 -5.44 -12.79 -9.60
C ALA A 65 -6.93 -12.64 -9.23
N SER A 66 -7.70 -13.72 -9.33
CA SER A 66 -9.12 -13.73 -8.97
C SER A 66 -9.35 -13.44 -7.49
N VAL A 67 -8.53 -14.02 -6.60
CA VAL A 67 -8.56 -13.74 -5.15
C VAL A 67 -8.25 -12.28 -4.88
N VAL A 68 -7.19 -11.72 -5.46
CA VAL A 68 -6.82 -10.31 -5.24
C VAL A 68 -7.93 -9.35 -5.69
N GLU A 69 -8.64 -9.67 -6.76
CA GLU A 69 -9.72 -8.83 -7.28
C GLU A 69 -10.98 -8.85 -6.42
N ARG A 70 -11.32 -10.01 -5.84
CA ARG A 70 -12.56 -10.25 -5.10
C ARG A 70 -12.42 -10.05 -3.60
N ASP A 71 -11.28 -10.46 -3.02
CA ASP A 71 -11.14 -10.76 -1.60
C ASP A 71 -10.22 -9.77 -0.85
N VAL A 72 -9.73 -8.73 -1.54
CA VAL A 72 -8.95 -7.66 -0.92
C VAL A 72 -9.85 -6.48 -0.58
N TYR A 73 -9.83 -6.10 0.70
CA TYR A 73 -10.49 -4.90 1.20
C TYR A 73 -9.49 -4.05 1.98
N MET A 74 -9.25 -2.83 1.50
CA MET A 74 -8.25 -1.91 2.06
C MET A 74 -6.87 -2.58 2.14
N ASP A 75 -6.36 -2.86 3.33
CA ASP A 75 -5.09 -3.54 3.61
C ASP A 75 -5.21 -5.03 3.91
N ASP A 76 -6.42 -5.56 4.05
CA ASP A 76 -6.66 -6.96 4.37
C ASP A 76 -6.98 -7.78 3.12
N LEU A 77 -6.42 -8.98 3.07
CA LEU A 77 -6.81 -10.04 2.14
C LEU A 77 -7.44 -11.15 2.96
N ALA A 78 -8.73 -11.40 2.73
CA ALA A 78 -9.47 -12.43 3.45
C ALA A 78 -10.25 -13.27 2.44
N SER A 79 -9.77 -14.49 2.20
CA SER A 79 -10.37 -15.45 1.27
C SER A 79 -10.80 -16.71 2.00
N SER A 80 -11.77 -17.42 1.44
CA SER A 80 -12.28 -18.70 1.95
C SER A 80 -12.19 -19.77 0.86
N ALA A 81 -11.79 -20.97 1.25
CA ALA A 81 -11.74 -22.14 0.38
C ALA A 81 -12.67 -23.24 0.89
N SER A 82 -13.04 -24.18 0.02
CA SER A 82 -13.93 -25.29 0.36
C SER A 82 -13.23 -26.44 1.10
N SER A 83 -11.91 -26.50 1.03
CA SER A 83 -11.06 -27.47 1.70
C SER A 83 -9.67 -26.87 2.01
N LEU A 84 -8.82 -27.62 2.72
CA LEU A 84 -7.43 -27.21 2.97
C LEU A 84 -6.51 -27.40 1.76
N ASP A 85 -6.92 -28.23 0.80
CA ASP A 85 -6.13 -28.58 -0.40
C ASP A 85 -6.39 -27.62 -1.57
N GLU A 86 -7.32 -26.68 -1.39
CA GLU A 86 -7.66 -25.59 -2.32
C GLU A 86 -7.05 -24.27 -1.84
#